data_AF-A0A6J1UJ61-F1
#
_entry.id   AF-A0A6J1UJ61-F1
#
_cell.length_a   1.000
_cell.length_b   1.000
_cell.length_c   1.000
_cell.angle_alpha   90.00
_cell.angle_beta   90.00
_cell.angle_gamma   90.00
#
_symmetry.space_group_name_H-M   'P 1'
#
loop_
_entity.id
_entity.type
_entity.pdbx_description
1 polymer ?
#
loop_
_entity_poly.entity_id
_entity_poly.type
_entity_poly.pdbx_seq_one_letter_code
_entity_poly.pdbx_strand_id
1 'polypeptide(L)'
;MPSQFLQDEITPDFSTMPAFTHITQNGVAHSEKVHPIYEQMDTEREMTDDIFDETYHEKEGPKPAKIYVWRNIILMAFLHLTALYAISFIPSAKLLTLAWAVLCFMLGGLGVTAGAHRLWSHRSYKATLPLRIFLATINSMAFQNDIYEWSRDHRVHHKFSETDADPHNAKRGFFFAHIGWLLVRKHPDVIEKGQKLDLSDLKADQVVMFQRRHYKTSVVLMCFVLPSFVPWYFWGETFLISFLLAILRYTSTLNASWLVNSVAHMYGNRPYDRHINPRENHLVIFGALGEGFHNYHHTFPFDYSTSEYGWRWNFTTSFIDLMCFLGLAHNCKKVAKETILARKIRTGDGSHKTG
;
A
#
# COMPACT_ATOMS: atom_id res chain seq x y z
N MET A 1 34.81 60.26 -17.18
CA MET A 1 34.09 61.40 -17.78
C MET A 1 34.36 61.40 -19.28
N PRO A 2 33.43 61.83 -20.15
CA PRO A 2 32.09 62.40 -19.88
C PRO A 2 30.94 61.55 -20.52
N SER A 3 29.78 61.39 -19.85
CA SER A 3 28.50 62.16 -19.93
C SER A 3 27.43 61.39 -20.75
N GLN A 4 26.53 60.64 -20.11
CA GLN A 4 25.17 61.02 -19.61
C GLN A 4 24.17 61.49 -20.67
N PHE A 5 23.08 60.73 -20.84
CA PHE A 5 21.65 61.13 -20.93
C PHE A 5 20.79 59.82 -20.84
N LEU A 6 20.12 59.57 -19.70
CA LEU A 6 18.64 59.56 -19.47
C LEU A 6 17.86 58.49 -20.26
N GLN A 7 16.88 57.72 -19.75
CA GLN A 7 16.28 57.47 -18.42
C GLN A 7 15.29 56.28 -18.61
N ASP A 8 14.90 55.64 -17.50
CA ASP A 8 13.69 54.80 -17.28
C ASP A 8 13.94 53.31 -16.93
N GLU A 9 14.22 53.09 -15.64
CA GLU A 9 13.92 51.85 -14.93
C GLU A 9 12.42 51.83 -14.55
N ILE A 10 11.71 50.77 -14.92
CA ILE A 10 10.38 50.46 -14.38
C ILE A 10 10.50 49.17 -13.56
N THR A 11 10.49 49.33 -12.25
CA THR A 11 10.15 48.29 -11.28
C THR A 11 8.62 48.17 -11.18
N PRO A 12 8.03 46.97 -11.06
CA PRO A 12 6.68 46.83 -10.56
C PRO A 12 6.71 46.60 -9.04
N ASP A 13 6.40 47.67 -8.31
CA ASP A 13 5.84 47.61 -6.96
C ASP A 13 4.36 47.26 -7.09
N PHE A 14 3.90 46.20 -6.42
CA PHE A 14 2.48 45.89 -6.24
C PHE A 14 2.25 45.49 -4.77
N SER A 15 2.39 46.48 -3.90
CA SER A 15 1.53 46.61 -2.74
C SER A 15 0.24 47.36 -3.15
N THR A 16 -0.86 47.06 -2.45
CA THR A 16 -2.25 47.57 -2.60
C THR A 16 -3.18 46.76 -3.52
N MET A 17 -3.98 45.89 -2.90
CA MET A 17 -5.26 45.43 -3.48
C MET A 17 -6.34 46.50 -3.27
N PRO A 18 -7.26 46.72 -4.23
CA PRO A 18 -8.44 47.52 -3.99
C PRO A 18 -9.47 46.70 -3.19
N ALA A 19 -9.89 47.25 -2.06
CA ALA A 19 -11.06 46.78 -1.33
C ALA A 19 -12.31 47.11 -2.16
N PHE A 20 -13.06 46.09 -2.59
CA PHE A 20 -14.42 46.28 -3.08
C PHE A 20 -15.38 46.35 -1.89
N THR A 21 -15.70 47.57 -1.47
CA THR A 21 -16.76 47.87 -0.50
C THR A 21 -18.10 47.94 -1.25
N HIS A 22 -18.97 46.94 -1.06
CA HIS A 22 -20.40 47.12 -1.28
C HIS A 22 -21.03 47.61 0.02
N ILE A 23 -21.45 48.87 0.03
CA ILE A 23 -22.28 49.45 1.09
C ILE A 23 -23.71 48.92 0.89
N THR A 24 -24.19 48.13 1.85
CA THR A 24 -25.63 47.95 2.08
C THR A 24 -25.95 48.49 3.47
N GLN A 25 -26.91 49.42 3.51
CA GLN A 25 -27.47 49.96 4.74
C GLN A 25 -28.20 48.85 5.50
N ASN A 26 -28.03 48.87 6.84
CA ASN A 26 -28.58 47.97 7.86
C ASN A 26 -27.67 46.79 8.20
N GLY A 27 -26.93 46.96 9.30
CA GLY A 27 -25.98 45.99 9.82
C GLY A 27 -26.65 44.74 10.37
N VAL A 28 -26.35 43.61 9.72
CA VAL A 28 -26.08 42.31 10.33
C VAL A 28 -25.08 41.62 9.40
N ALA A 29 -23.86 41.38 9.87
CA ALA A 29 -22.89 40.59 9.11
C ALA A 29 -23.30 39.11 9.19
N HIS A 30 -23.97 38.61 8.16
CA HIS A 30 -24.07 37.17 7.95
C HIS A 30 -22.73 36.68 7.40
N SER A 31 -22.00 35.92 8.22
CA SER A 31 -20.91 35.06 7.76
C SER A 31 -21.53 33.97 6.90
N GLU A 32 -21.55 34.17 5.58
CA GLU A 32 -21.70 33.05 4.66
C GLU A 32 -20.46 32.18 4.81
N LYS A 33 -20.66 31.01 5.43
CA LYS A 33 -19.68 29.93 5.41
C LYS A 33 -19.40 29.62 3.95
N VAL A 34 -18.24 30.05 3.45
CA VAL A 34 -17.69 29.53 2.21
C VAL A 34 -17.44 28.05 2.45
N HIS A 35 -18.39 27.21 2.04
CA HIS A 35 -18.24 25.76 2.04
C HIS A 35 -17.01 25.45 1.18
N PRO A 36 -15.98 24.80 1.73
CA PRO A 36 -14.80 24.47 0.95
C PRO A 36 -15.22 23.49 -0.16
N ILE A 37 -14.76 23.74 -1.39
CA ILE A 37 -14.90 22.88 -2.58
C ILE A 37 -14.45 21.42 -2.34
N TYR A 38 -13.81 21.14 -1.20
CA TYR A 38 -13.42 19.81 -0.74
C TYR A 38 -14.60 18.84 -0.54
N GLU A 39 -15.81 19.30 -0.18
CA GLU A 39 -16.97 18.39 -0.01
C GLU A 39 -17.49 17.84 -1.34
N GLN A 40 -17.22 18.49 -2.48
CA GLN A 40 -17.74 18.06 -3.78
C GLN A 40 -16.96 16.92 -4.44
N MET A 41 -15.71 16.65 -4.05
CA MET A 41 -14.96 15.48 -4.56
C MET A 41 -15.22 14.22 -3.74
N ASP A 42 -15.60 14.33 -2.46
CA ASP A 42 -15.90 13.18 -1.60
C ASP A 42 -17.21 12.47 -1.98
N THR A 43 -18.12 13.15 -2.68
CA THR A 43 -19.45 12.62 -3.03
C THR A 43 -19.47 11.55 -4.14
N GLU A 44 -18.37 11.33 -4.87
CA GLU A 44 -18.31 10.32 -5.96
C GLU A 44 -17.53 9.04 -5.60
N ARG A 45 -16.95 8.95 -4.40
CA ARG A 45 -16.12 7.80 -4.04
C ARG A 45 -16.98 6.59 -3.66
N GLU A 46 -17.02 5.57 -4.53
CA GLU A 46 -17.76 4.31 -4.30
C GLU A 46 -17.36 3.51 -3.04
N MET A 47 -16.23 3.83 -2.37
CA MET A 47 -15.75 3.10 -1.19
C MET A 47 -15.10 4.04 -0.18
N THR A 48 -15.53 3.95 1.08
CA THR A 48 -15.11 4.83 2.18
C THR A 48 -14.44 4.10 3.33
N ASP A 49 -14.40 2.76 3.30
CA ASP A 49 -13.88 1.93 4.40
C ASP A 49 -12.36 1.91 4.56
N ASP A 50 -11.65 2.61 3.68
CA ASP A 50 -10.21 2.84 3.70
C ASP A 50 -9.86 4.33 3.91
N ILE A 51 -10.83 5.17 4.30
CA ILE A 51 -10.61 6.55 4.75
C ILE A 51 -10.22 6.52 6.24
N PHE A 52 -9.16 7.25 6.59
CA PHE A 52 -8.73 7.39 7.98
C PHE A 52 -9.82 8.05 8.83
N ASP A 53 -10.18 7.42 9.95
CA ASP A 53 -11.18 7.91 10.89
C ASP A 53 -10.51 8.71 12.01
N GLU A 54 -10.43 10.02 11.83
CA GLU A 54 -9.85 10.94 12.83
C GLU A 54 -10.67 11.00 14.14
N THR A 55 -11.92 10.52 14.14
CA THR A 55 -12.80 10.55 15.32
C THR A 55 -12.62 9.35 16.24
N TYR A 56 -11.93 8.30 15.77
CA TYR A 56 -11.70 7.12 16.58
C TYR A 56 -10.59 7.35 17.61
N HIS A 57 -10.90 7.06 18.87
CA HIS A 57 -9.95 7.02 19.97
C HIS A 57 -9.94 5.63 20.61
N GLU A 58 -8.77 5.19 21.04
CA GLU A 58 -8.62 3.94 21.79
C GLU A 58 -9.45 3.99 23.08
N LYS A 59 -10.00 2.85 23.48
CA LYS A 59 -10.70 2.73 24.77
C LYS A 59 -9.70 3.00 25.90
N GLU A 60 -10.08 3.83 26.86
CA GLU A 60 -9.28 4.04 28.06
C GLU A 60 -9.20 2.77 28.91
N GLY A 61 -8.07 2.58 29.60
CA GLY A 61 -7.86 1.47 30.53
C GLY A 61 -6.75 0.51 30.13
N PRO A 62 -6.58 -0.58 30.91
CA PRO A 62 -5.52 -1.55 30.66
C PRO A 62 -5.77 -2.33 29.37
N LYS A 63 -4.73 -2.41 28.53
CA LYS A 63 -4.77 -3.21 27.30
C LYS A 63 -4.80 -4.71 27.65
N PRO A 64 -5.55 -5.55 26.91
CA PRO A 64 -5.58 -6.98 27.14
C PRO A 64 -4.20 -7.60 26.94
N ALA A 65 -3.91 -8.66 27.72
CA ALA A 65 -2.65 -9.38 27.62
C ALA A 65 -2.46 -10.00 26.22
N LYS A 66 -1.22 -10.00 25.73
CA LYS A 66 -0.88 -10.64 24.46
C LYS A 66 -1.00 -12.16 24.59
N ILE A 67 -1.77 -12.79 23.70
CA ILE A 67 -1.91 -14.25 23.63
C ILE A 67 -1.07 -14.76 22.46
N TYR A 68 0.02 -15.48 22.76
CA TYR A 68 0.89 -16.06 21.74
C TYR A 68 0.23 -17.22 20.99
N VAL A 69 0.52 -17.30 19.69
CA VAL A 69 0.07 -18.39 18.80
C VAL A 69 1.29 -19.24 18.45
N TRP A 70 1.61 -20.19 19.33
CA TRP A 70 2.83 -21.02 19.24
C TRP A 70 3.01 -21.73 17.91
N ARG A 71 1.91 -22.20 17.28
CA ARG A 71 1.97 -22.78 15.94
C ARG A 71 2.58 -21.81 14.92
N ASN A 72 2.15 -20.55 14.94
CA ASN A 72 2.64 -19.53 14.00
C ASN A 72 4.10 -19.19 14.32
N ILE A 73 4.46 -19.08 15.60
CA ILE A 73 5.85 -18.83 16.05
C ILE A 73 6.79 -19.92 15.51
N ILE A 74 6.44 -21.19 15.71
CA ILE A 74 7.27 -22.33 15.28
C ILE A 74 7.39 -22.38 13.76
N LEU A 75 6.28 -22.25 13.02
CA LEU A 75 6.30 -22.27 11.56
C LEU A 75 7.10 -21.11 10.98
N MET A 76 6.98 -19.93 11.57
CA MET A 76 7.71 -18.75 11.12
C MET A 76 9.21 -18.85 11.40
N ALA A 77 9.59 -19.38 12.57
CA ALA A 77 10.98 -19.67 12.88
C ALA A 77 11.57 -20.70 11.90
N PHE A 78 10.86 -21.80 11.66
CA PHE A 78 11.32 -22.83 10.73
C PHE A 78 11.46 -22.31 9.30
N LEU A 79 10.51 -21.49 8.84
CA LEU A 79 10.56 -20.85 7.52
C LEU A 79 11.84 -20.00 7.37
N HIS A 80 12.12 -19.13 8.33
CA HIS A 80 13.27 -18.23 8.27
C HIS A 80 14.60 -18.97 8.44
N LEU A 81 14.67 -19.98 9.31
CA LEU A 81 15.86 -20.83 9.44
C LEU A 81 16.14 -21.59 8.14
N THR A 82 15.10 -22.12 7.49
CA THR A 82 15.22 -22.79 6.19
C THR A 82 15.67 -21.82 5.09
N ALA A 83 15.15 -20.59 5.08
CA ALA A 83 15.57 -19.56 4.14
C ALA A 83 17.03 -19.15 4.36
N LEU A 84 17.48 -18.99 5.61
CA LEU A 84 18.89 -18.74 5.93
C LEU A 84 19.79 -19.88 5.45
N TYR A 85 19.37 -21.12 5.64
CA TYR A 85 20.08 -22.29 5.11
C TYR A 85 20.11 -22.28 3.57
N ALA A 86 19.00 -21.95 2.91
CA ALA A 86 18.87 -21.88 1.46
C ALA A 86 19.81 -20.86 0.80
N ILE A 87 20.19 -19.79 1.51
CA ILE A 87 21.17 -18.81 1.00
C ILE A 87 22.50 -19.49 0.64
N SER A 88 22.92 -20.52 1.39
CA SER A 88 24.17 -21.23 1.11
C SER A 88 24.16 -22.03 -0.20
N PHE A 89 22.98 -22.26 -0.79
CA PHE A 89 22.81 -22.96 -2.07
C PHE A 89 22.72 -22.04 -3.28
N ILE A 90 22.67 -20.71 -3.10
CA ILE A 90 22.65 -19.75 -4.21
C ILE A 90 23.84 -19.96 -5.18
N PRO A 91 25.10 -20.13 -4.72
CA PRO A 91 26.23 -20.36 -5.63
C PRO A 91 26.15 -21.66 -6.41
N SER A 92 25.40 -22.65 -5.93
CA SER A 92 25.21 -23.95 -6.57
C SER A 92 23.99 -24.00 -7.49
N ALA A 93 23.11 -22.99 -7.44
CA ALA A 93 21.90 -22.95 -8.24
C ALA A 93 22.21 -22.57 -9.69
N LYS A 94 21.46 -23.16 -10.62
CA LYS A 94 21.48 -22.75 -12.02
C LYS A 94 20.96 -21.32 -12.14
N LEU A 95 21.51 -20.54 -13.07
CA LEU A 95 21.07 -19.17 -13.33
C LEU A 95 19.56 -19.07 -13.66
N LEU A 96 19.02 -20.05 -14.40
CA LEU A 96 17.60 -20.12 -14.70
C LEU A 96 16.73 -20.31 -13.43
N THR A 97 17.22 -21.03 -12.43
CA THR A 97 16.53 -21.20 -11.14
C THR A 97 16.48 -19.88 -10.37
N LEU A 98 17.57 -19.12 -10.38
CA LEU A 98 17.61 -17.79 -9.75
C LEU A 98 16.69 -16.80 -10.48
N ALA A 99 16.74 -16.77 -11.82
CA ALA A 99 15.84 -15.94 -12.63
C ALA A 99 14.36 -16.30 -12.41
N TRP A 100 14.06 -17.60 -12.33
CA TRP A 100 12.71 -18.09 -12.04
C TRP A 100 12.23 -17.69 -10.64
N ALA A 101 13.10 -17.75 -9.63
CA ALA A 101 12.79 -17.29 -8.28
C ALA A 101 12.48 -15.79 -8.25
N VAL A 102 13.26 -14.96 -8.97
CA VAL A 102 12.99 -13.53 -9.12
C VAL A 102 11.66 -13.30 -9.84
N LEU A 103 11.37 -14.03 -10.93
CA LEU A 103 10.09 -13.92 -11.62
C LEU A 103 8.91 -14.27 -10.70
N CYS A 104 9.01 -15.35 -9.92
CA CYS A 104 7.99 -15.73 -8.96
C CYS A 104 7.83 -14.68 -7.85
N PHE A 105 8.91 -14.07 -7.38
CA PHE A 105 8.86 -12.93 -6.45
C PHE A 105 8.07 -11.76 -7.04
N MET A 106 8.38 -11.37 -8.28
CA MET A 106 7.70 -10.27 -8.97
C MET A 106 6.20 -10.56 -9.21
N LEU A 107 5.86 -11.78 -9.64
CA LEU A 107 4.48 -12.20 -9.87
C LEU A 107 3.69 -12.26 -8.55
N GLY A 108 4.26 -12.86 -7.51
CA GLY A 108 3.64 -12.86 -6.18
C GLY A 108 3.44 -11.43 -5.65
N GLY A 109 4.46 -10.58 -5.82
CA GLY A 109 4.39 -9.16 -5.49
C GLY A 109 3.24 -8.45 -6.20
N LEU A 110 3.11 -8.57 -7.53
CA LEU A 110 1.98 -8.02 -8.28
C LEU A 110 0.62 -8.54 -7.81
N GLY A 111 0.53 -9.81 -7.42
CA GLY A 111 -0.68 -10.37 -6.83
C GLY A 111 -1.11 -9.68 -5.53
N VAL A 112 -0.15 -9.18 -4.75
CA VAL A 112 -0.42 -8.35 -3.57
C VAL A 112 -0.70 -6.91 -3.99
N THR A 113 0.22 -6.27 -4.72
CA THR A 113 0.20 -4.82 -4.97
C THR A 113 -0.88 -4.41 -5.99
N ALA A 114 -0.86 -4.98 -7.20
CA ALA A 114 -1.88 -4.71 -8.21
C ALA A 114 -3.23 -5.36 -7.85
N GLY A 115 -3.18 -6.55 -7.23
CA GLY A 115 -4.36 -7.32 -6.83
C GLY A 115 -4.91 -6.91 -5.47
N ALA A 116 -4.52 -7.64 -4.42
CA ALA A 116 -5.12 -7.52 -3.08
C ALA A 116 -5.21 -6.08 -2.58
N HIS A 117 -4.17 -5.28 -2.82
CA HIS A 117 -4.06 -3.91 -2.37
C HIS A 117 -4.87 -2.93 -3.23
N ARG A 118 -4.38 -2.59 -4.42
CA ARG A 118 -4.96 -1.51 -5.24
C ARG A 118 -6.35 -1.87 -5.80
N LEU A 119 -6.53 -3.09 -6.29
CA LEU A 119 -7.79 -3.52 -6.91
C LEU A 119 -8.86 -3.84 -5.86
N TRP A 120 -8.61 -4.78 -4.96
CA TRP A 120 -9.65 -5.28 -4.06
C TRP A 120 -9.77 -4.49 -2.75
N SER A 121 -8.67 -4.00 -2.18
CA SER A 121 -8.76 -3.22 -0.93
C SER A 121 -9.15 -1.77 -1.15
N HIS A 122 -8.61 -1.13 -2.20
CA HIS A 122 -8.78 0.30 -2.50
C HIS A 122 -9.68 0.63 -3.69
N ARG A 123 -10.08 -0.36 -4.50
CA ARG A 123 -10.96 -0.17 -5.67
C ARG A 123 -10.50 1.04 -6.51
N SER A 124 -9.19 1.17 -6.67
CA SER A 124 -8.56 2.32 -7.33
C SER A 124 -8.57 2.19 -8.85
N TYR A 125 -8.89 0.99 -9.36
CA TYR A 125 -9.18 0.73 -10.76
C TYR A 125 -10.16 -0.46 -10.89
N LYS A 126 -10.68 -0.68 -12.11
CA LYS A 126 -11.52 -1.84 -12.46
C LYS A 126 -10.74 -2.78 -13.37
N ALA A 127 -10.95 -4.08 -13.20
CA ALA A 127 -10.25 -5.13 -13.96
C ALA A 127 -11.25 -6.09 -14.61
N THR A 128 -10.97 -6.47 -15.86
CA THR A 128 -11.70 -7.51 -16.58
C THR A 128 -11.56 -8.87 -15.88
N LEU A 129 -12.45 -9.81 -16.19
CA LEU A 129 -12.41 -11.16 -15.59
C LEU A 129 -11.05 -11.88 -15.80
N PRO A 130 -10.43 -11.87 -17.00
CA PRO A 130 -9.12 -12.51 -17.19
C PRO A 130 -8.04 -11.94 -16.28
N LEU A 131 -7.98 -10.61 -16.14
CA LEU A 131 -7.00 -9.96 -15.26
C LEU A 131 -7.27 -10.27 -13.79
N ARG A 132 -8.53 -10.28 -13.36
CA ARG A 132 -8.89 -10.67 -11.98
C ARG A 132 -8.48 -12.10 -11.66
N ILE A 133 -8.73 -13.04 -12.58
CA ILE A 133 -8.30 -14.44 -12.42
C ILE A 133 -6.77 -14.51 -12.31
N PHE A 134 -6.05 -13.86 -13.23
CA PHE A 134 -4.59 -13.82 -13.21
C PHE A 134 -4.05 -13.29 -11.87
N LEU A 135 -4.53 -12.13 -11.43
CA LEU A 135 -4.13 -11.51 -10.16
C LEU A 135 -4.44 -12.38 -8.95
N ALA A 136 -5.60 -13.06 -8.93
CA ALA A 136 -5.97 -13.96 -7.83
C ALA A 136 -5.10 -15.23 -7.78
N THR A 137 -4.74 -15.76 -8.95
CA THR A 137 -3.81 -16.89 -9.07
C THR A 137 -2.43 -16.53 -8.55
N ILE A 138 -1.84 -15.42 -9.01
CA ILE A 138 -0.50 -15.01 -8.56
C ILE A 138 -0.52 -14.44 -7.13
N ASN A 139 -1.64 -13.92 -6.62
CA ASN A 139 -1.78 -13.60 -5.20
C ASN A 139 -1.58 -14.85 -4.31
N SER A 140 -2.06 -16.02 -4.76
CA SER A 140 -1.83 -17.28 -4.04
C SER A 140 -0.35 -17.69 -3.99
N MET A 141 0.50 -17.20 -4.92
CA MET A 141 1.96 -17.39 -4.88
C MET A 141 2.62 -16.57 -3.75
N ALA A 142 2.02 -15.45 -3.36
CA ALA A 142 2.52 -14.61 -2.27
C ALA A 142 2.19 -15.17 -0.87
N PHE A 143 1.12 -15.97 -0.76
CA PHE A 143 0.68 -16.62 0.49
C PHE A 143 0.63 -15.65 1.70
N GLN A 144 -0.20 -14.61 1.57
CA GLN A 144 -0.44 -13.60 2.61
C GLN A 144 -1.92 -13.58 3.04
N ASN A 145 -2.49 -14.73 3.36
CA ASN A 145 -3.95 -14.95 3.50
C ASN A 145 -4.73 -14.77 2.17
N ASP A 146 -6.00 -15.16 2.19
CA ASP A 146 -6.89 -15.01 1.04
C ASP A 146 -7.26 -13.54 0.83
N ILE A 147 -7.66 -13.18 -0.39
CA ILE A 147 -7.90 -11.78 -0.78
C ILE A 147 -8.91 -11.11 0.14
N TYR A 148 -9.97 -11.82 0.53
CA TYR A 148 -11.00 -11.27 1.42
C TYR A 148 -10.44 -10.93 2.80
N GLU A 149 -9.66 -11.83 3.39
CA GLU A 149 -9.05 -11.59 4.70
C GLU A 149 -8.00 -10.47 4.64
N TRP A 150 -7.14 -10.48 3.61
CA TRP A 150 -6.13 -9.43 3.41
C TRP A 150 -6.80 -8.06 3.25
N SER A 151 -7.80 -7.95 2.38
CA SER A 151 -8.50 -6.68 2.14
C SER A 151 -9.28 -6.18 3.34
N ARG A 152 -9.92 -7.06 4.12
CA ARG A 152 -10.56 -6.65 5.38
C ARG A 152 -9.52 -6.05 6.32
N ASP A 153 -8.43 -6.77 6.58
CA ASP A 153 -7.41 -6.31 7.52
C ASP A 153 -6.75 -5.01 7.04
N HIS A 154 -6.55 -4.85 5.73
CA HIS A 154 -5.98 -3.64 5.12
C HIS A 154 -6.91 -2.42 5.20
N ARG A 155 -8.23 -2.60 4.97
CA ARG A 155 -9.21 -1.53 5.18
C ARG A 155 -9.25 -1.09 6.65
N VAL A 156 -9.22 -2.04 7.59
CA VAL A 156 -9.11 -1.72 9.03
C VAL A 156 -7.82 -0.95 9.33
N HIS A 157 -6.70 -1.36 8.75
CA HIS A 157 -5.42 -0.68 8.90
C HIS A 157 -5.49 0.78 8.44
N HIS A 158 -6.03 1.06 7.26
CA HIS A 158 -6.20 2.44 6.81
C HIS A 158 -7.13 3.26 7.69
N LYS A 159 -8.29 2.70 8.06
CA LYS A 159 -9.32 3.42 8.79
C LYS A 159 -8.92 3.75 10.21
N PHE A 160 -8.16 2.87 10.87
CA PHE A 160 -7.79 3.01 12.28
C PHE A 160 -6.28 2.93 12.50
N SER A 161 -5.50 3.40 11.52
CA SER A 161 -4.03 3.35 11.52
C SER A 161 -3.45 3.88 12.84
N GLU A 162 -2.39 3.24 13.33
CA GLU A 162 -1.73 3.62 14.59
C GLU A 162 -2.61 3.54 15.85
N THR A 163 -3.59 2.65 15.87
CA THR A 163 -4.41 2.36 17.06
C THR A 163 -4.47 0.87 17.36
N ASP A 164 -5.08 0.48 18.48
CA ASP A 164 -5.31 -0.92 18.83
C ASP A 164 -6.31 -1.64 17.91
N ALA A 165 -7.00 -0.91 17.03
CA ALA A 165 -7.79 -1.49 15.95
C ALA A 165 -6.95 -1.77 14.69
N ASP A 166 -5.75 -1.21 14.55
CA ASP A 166 -4.83 -1.50 13.45
C ASP A 166 -4.18 -2.90 13.66
N PRO A 167 -4.35 -3.86 12.72
CA PRO A 167 -3.78 -5.20 12.84
C PRO A 167 -2.26 -5.22 13.08
N HIS A 168 -1.52 -4.26 12.50
CA HIS A 168 -0.07 -4.17 12.54
C HIS A 168 0.43 -2.82 13.08
N ASN A 169 -0.31 -2.28 14.07
CA ASN A 169 -0.03 -1.02 14.75
C ASN A 169 1.46 -0.73 15.00
N ALA A 170 2.01 0.21 14.22
CA ALA A 170 3.40 0.63 14.29
C ALA A 170 3.81 1.24 15.65
N LYS A 171 2.87 1.78 16.43
CA LYS A 171 3.16 2.29 17.80
C LYS A 171 3.56 1.20 18.78
N ARG A 172 3.29 -0.07 18.46
CA ARG A 172 3.75 -1.23 19.26
C ARG A 172 5.20 -1.64 18.95
N GLY A 173 5.88 -0.89 18.09
CA GLY A 173 7.29 -1.05 17.75
C GLY A 173 7.53 -1.90 16.50
N PHE A 174 8.75 -1.79 15.97
CA PHE A 174 9.17 -2.39 14.70
C PHE A 174 8.84 -3.89 14.61
N PHE A 175 9.24 -4.67 15.63
CA PHE A 175 9.03 -6.12 15.59
C PHE A 175 7.56 -6.49 15.51
N PHE A 176 6.68 -5.78 16.23
CA PHE A 176 5.24 -6.05 16.19
C PHE A 176 4.67 -5.78 14.79
N ALA A 177 4.96 -4.60 14.22
CA ALA A 177 4.46 -4.20 12.90
C ALA A 177 5.03 -5.06 11.76
N HIS A 178 6.28 -5.53 11.90
CA HIS A 178 6.93 -6.35 10.89
C HIS A 178 6.39 -7.78 10.88
N ILE A 179 6.43 -8.48 12.02
CA ILE A 179 6.07 -9.91 12.06
C ILE A 179 5.32 -10.32 13.33
N GLY A 180 5.52 -9.61 14.44
CA GLY A 180 4.98 -9.98 15.74
C GLY A 180 3.45 -10.05 15.79
N TRP A 181 2.76 -9.23 14.99
CA TRP A 181 1.30 -9.26 14.86
C TRP A 181 0.76 -10.60 14.34
N LEU A 182 1.54 -11.33 13.53
CA LEU A 182 1.19 -12.68 13.04
C LEU A 182 1.41 -13.77 14.09
N LEU A 183 2.15 -13.47 15.14
CA LEU A 183 2.58 -14.42 16.18
C LEU A 183 1.69 -14.40 17.42
N VAL A 184 0.73 -13.49 17.47
CA VAL A 184 -0.22 -13.31 18.58
C VAL A 184 -1.65 -13.28 18.05
N ARG A 185 -2.62 -13.45 18.94
CA ARG A 185 -4.02 -13.17 18.62
C ARG A 185 -4.21 -11.68 18.33
N LYS A 186 -5.05 -11.37 17.34
CA LYS A 186 -5.47 -9.99 17.03
C LYS A 186 -6.09 -9.36 18.28
N HIS A 187 -5.86 -8.06 18.43
CA HIS A 187 -6.51 -7.29 19.49
C HIS A 187 -8.05 -7.31 19.27
N PRO A 188 -8.88 -7.34 20.34
CA PRO A 188 -10.33 -7.36 20.19
C PRO A 188 -10.88 -6.23 19.31
N ASP A 189 -10.29 -5.02 19.38
CA ASP A 189 -10.74 -3.89 18.56
C ASP A 189 -10.52 -4.13 17.06
N VAL A 190 -9.46 -4.84 16.64
CA VAL A 190 -9.26 -5.24 15.23
C VAL A 190 -10.44 -6.08 14.75
N ILE A 191 -10.92 -7.00 15.59
CA ILE A 191 -12.03 -7.90 15.27
C ILE A 191 -13.34 -7.11 15.24
N GLU A 192 -13.60 -6.31 16.27
CA GLU A 192 -14.82 -5.50 16.40
C GLU A 192 -14.95 -4.51 15.24
N LYS A 193 -13.88 -3.77 14.92
CA LYS A 193 -13.87 -2.77 13.85
C LYS A 193 -13.89 -3.41 12.47
N GLY A 194 -13.19 -4.54 12.28
CA GLY A 194 -13.24 -5.29 11.02
C GLY A 194 -14.62 -5.87 10.68
N GLN A 195 -15.46 -6.14 11.69
CA GLN A 195 -16.85 -6.57 11.47
C GLN A 195 -17.78 -5.43 11.04
N LYS A 196 -17.39 -4.17 11.29
CA LYS A 196 -18.19 -2.97 10.97
C LYS A 196 -17.91 -2.41 9.58
N LEU A 197 -16.91 -2.92 8.87
CA LEU A 197 -16.62 -2.54 7.49
C LEU A 197 -17.62 -3.14 6.52
N ASP A 198 -17.94 -2.42 5.45
CA ASP A 198 -18.61 -2.99 4.30
C ASP A 198 -17.60 -3.80 3.47
N LEU A 199 -17.93 -5.07 3.26
CA LEU A 199 -17.18 -6.04 2.46
C LEU A 199 -18.11 -6.72 1.44
N SER A 200 -19.28 -6.14 1.18
CA SER A 200 -20.28 -6.65 0.23
C SER A 200 -19.71 -6.77 -1.17
N ASP A 201 -18.84 -5.85 -1.56
CA ASP A 201 -18.11 -5.85 -2.83
C ASP A 201 -17.22 -7.09 -3.00
N LEU A 202 -16.46 -7.45 -1.97
CA LEU A 202 -15.59 -8.64 -1.98
C LEU A 202 -16.40 -9.94 -1.95
N LYS A 203 -17.56 -9.95 -1.26
CA LYS A 203 -18.48 -11.10 -1.24
C LYS A 203 -19.16 -11.31 -2.59
N ALA A 204 -19.44 -10.23 -3.31
CA ALA A 204 -20.05 -10.27 -4.63
C ALA A 204 -19.05 -10.69 -5.74
N ASP A 205 -17.74 -10.49 -5.53
CA ASP A 205 -16.72 -10.94 -6.48
C ASP A 205 -16.49 -12.45 -6.40
N GLN A 206 -17.00 -13.17 -7.41
CA GLN A 206 -16.86 -14.62 -7.52
C GLN A 206 -15.40 -15.09 -7.58
N VAL A 207 -14.47 -14.29 -8.12
CA VAL A 207 -13.04 -14.65 -8.18
C VAL A 207 -12.44 -14.63 -6.78
N VAL A 208 -12.76 -13.62 -5.98
CA VAL A 208 -12.33 -13.50 -4.58
C VAL A 208 -12.87 -14.68 -3.76
N MET A 209 -14.17 -14.95 -3.89
CA MET A 209 -14.80 -16.02 -3.12
C MET A 209 -14.35 -17.43 -3.58
N PHE A 210 -14.04 -17.61 -4.86
CA PHE A 210 -13.43 -18.84 -5.37
C PHE A 210 -12.03 -19.05 -4.79
N GLN A 211 -11.18 -18.02 -4.83
CA GLN A 211 -9.84 -18.08 -4.25
C GLN A 211 -9.89 -18.37 -2.76
N ARG A 212 -10.80 -17.73 -2.00
CA ARG A 212 -11.02 -18.01 -0.58
C ARG A 212 -11.44 -19.46 -0.32
N ARG A 213 -12.38 -20.00 -1.11
CA ARG A 213 -12.85 -21.39 -0.98
C ARG A 213 -11.74 -22.41 -1.22
N HIS A 214 -10.85 -22.13 -2.17
CA HIS A 214 -9.77 -23.04 -2.59
C HIS A 214 -8.37 -22.62 -2.10
N TYR A 215 -8.31 -21.71 -1.12
CA TYR A 215 -7.08 -20.99 -0.76
C TYR A 215 -5.92 -21.92 -0.38
N LYS A 216 -6.20 -22.95 0.43
CA LYS A 216 -5.17 -23.90 0.86
C LYS A 216 -4.54 -24.62 -0.35
N THR A 217 -5.37 -25.08 -1.26
CA THR A 217 -4.92 -25.77 -2.48
C THR A 217 -4.18 -24.82 -3.40
N SER A 218 -4.71 -23.60 -3.61
CA SER A 218 -4.07 -22.62 -4.49
C SER A 218 -2.70 -22.18 -3.96
N VAL A 219 -2.55 -21.99 -2.64
CA VAL A 219 -1.27 -21.66 -2.02
C VAL A 219 -0.26 -22.79 -2.14
N VAL A 220 -0.66 -24.04 -1.84
CA VAL A 220 0.26 -25.18 -1.98
C VAL A 220 0.78 -25.29 -3.41
N LEU A 221 -0.12 -25.15 -4.38
CA LEU A 221 0.23 -25.21 -5.80
C LEU A 221 1.10 -24.02 -6.23
N MET A 222 0.67 -22.79 -5.96
CA MET A 222 1.30 -21.60 -6.53
C MET A 222 2.52 -21.12 -5.74
N CYS A 223 2.55 -21.27 -4.41
CA CYS A 223 3.67 -20.80 -3.58
C CYS A 223 4.77 -21.85 -3.44
N PHE A 224 4.47 -23.15 -3.51
CA PHE A 224 5.46 -24.20 -3.23
C PHE A 224 5.67 -25.17 -4.38
N VAL A 225 4.61 -25.79 -4.91
CA VAL A 225 4.73 -26.82 -5.95
C VAL A 225 5.26 -26.22 -7.26
N LEU A 226 4.59 -25.22 -7.83
CA LEU A 226 4.98 -24.61 -9.09
C LEU A 226 6.40 -24.01 -9.04
N PRO A 227 6.77 -23.21 -8.01
CA PRO A 227 8.12 -22.64 -7.96
C PRO A 227 9.23 -23.69 -7.81
N SER A 228 8.95 -24.84 -7.17
CA SER A 228 9.93 -25.93 -6.99
C SER A 228 9.96 -26.90 -8.16
N PHE A 229 8.81 -27.19 -8.76
CA PHE A 229 8.67 -28.18 -9.83
C PHE A 229 9.26 -27.68 -11.14
N VAL A 230 9.02 -26.41 -11.49
CA VAL A 230 9.47 -25.86 -12.77
C VAL A 230 10.99 -25.96 -12.95
N PRO A 231 11.83 -25.53 -11.99
CA PRO A 231 13.27 -25.66 -12.13
C PRO A 231 13.77 -27.11 -12.18
N TRP A 232 13.16 -27.96 -11.37
CA TRP A 232 13.50 -29.38 -11.29
C TRP A 232 13.23 -30.09 -12.62
N TYR A 233 12.07 -29.83 -13.24
CA TYR A 233 11.65 -30.55 -14.44
C TYR A 233 12.21 -29.95 -15.75
N PHE A 234 12.16 -28.62 -15.92
CA PHE A 234 12.41 -28.02 -17.24
C PHE A 234 13.89 -27.75 -17.54
N TRP A 235 14.74 -27.54 -16.54
CA TRP A 235 16.17 -27.31 -16.75
C TRP A 235 17.07 -28.12 -15.80
N GLY A 236 16.50 -29.18 -15.21
CA GLY A 236 17.23 -30.21 -14.48
C GLY A 236 17.94 -29.69 -13.24
N GLU A 237 17.38 -28.70 -12.55
CA GLU A 237 17.86 -28.31 -11.22
C GLU A 237 17.65 -29.46 -10.24
N THR A 238 18.47 -29.58 -9.19
CA THR A 238 18.15 -30.56 -8.14
C THR A 238 16.85 -30.16 -7.42
N PHE A 239 16.01 -31.13 -7.07
CA PHE A 239 14.76 -30.84 -6.37
C PHE A 239 15.00 -30.09 -5.05
N LEU A 240 16.07 -30.44 -4.32
CA LEU A 240 16.47 -29.78 -3.08
C LEU A 240 16.76 -28.29 -3.30
N ILE A 241 17.61 -27.92 -4.27
CA ILE A 241 17.92 -26.52 -4.56
C ILE A 241 16.66 -25.77 -5.02
N SER A 242 15.86 -26.40 -5.89
CA SER A 242 14.60 -25.81 -6.39
C SER A 242 13.64 -25.48 -5.25
N PHE A 243 13.45 -26.43 -4.32
CA PHE A 243 12.59 -26.26 -3.16
C PHE A 243 13.15 -25.23 -2.17
N LEU A 244 14.45 -25.27 -1.86
CA LEU A 244 15.08 -24.31 -0.96
C LEU A 244 15.01 -22.88 -1.51
N LEU A 245 15.22 -22.68 -2.81
CA LEU A 245 15.06 -21.37 -3.43
C LEU A 245 13.59 -20.92 -3.51
N ALA A 246 12.64 -21.85 -3.66
CA ALA A 246 11.22 -21.52 -3.51
C ALA A 246 10.90 -21.03 -2.09
N ILE A 247 11.47 -21.64 -1.03
CA ILE A 247 11.33 -21.19 0.36
C ILE A 247 11.99 -19.83 0.61
N LEU A 248 13.21 -19.63 0.11
CA LEU A 248 13.91 -18.35 0.21
C LEU A 248 13.10 -17.24 -0.44
N ARG A 249 12.62 -17.46 -1.68
CA ARG A 249 11.76 -16.53 -2.41
C ARG A 249 10.49 -16.19 -1.65
N TYR A 250 9.83 -17.17 -1.00
CA TYR A 250 8.65 -16.90 -0.16
C TYR A 250 8.99 -15.99 1.01
N THR A 251 10.06 -16.34 1.73
CA THR A 251 10.51 -15.58 2.90
C THR A 251 10.89 -14.15 2.51
N SER A 252 11.57 -13.95 1.38
CA SER A 252 11.86 -12.63 0.83
C SER A 252 10.59 -11.86 0.46
N THR A 253 9.59 -12.53 -0.14
CA THR A 253 8.29 -11.90 -0.48
C THR A 253 7.59 -11.39 0.77
N LEU A 254 7.54 -12.20 1.83
CA LEU A 254 6.95 -11.81 3.11
C LEU A 254 7.65 -10.60 3.73
N ASN A 255 8.98 -10.67 3.87
CA ASN A 255 9.75 -9.59 4.48
C ASN A 255 9.66 -8.29 3.67
N ALA A 256 9.67 -8.37 2.33
CA ALA A 256 9.45 -7.22 1.47
C ALA A 256 8.10 -6.54 1.73
N SER A 257 7.01 -7.31 1.82
CA SER A 257 5.69 -6.77 2.16
C SER A 257 5.65 -6.23 3.60
N TRP A 258 6.27 -6.90 4.56
CA TRP A 258 6.27 -6.47 5.96
C TRP A 258 7.11 -5.23 6.23
N LEU A 259 8.07 -4.90 5.36
CA LEU A 259 8.77 -3.62 5.40
C LEU A 259 7.83 -2.43 5.14
N VAL A 260 6.73 -2.63 4.39
CA VAL A 260 5.71 -1.60 4.21
C VAL A 260 5.07 -1.27 5.56
N ASN A 261 4.65 -2.29 6.32
CA ASN A 261 4.01 -2.11 7.61
C ASN A 261 4.97 -1.56 8.69
N SER A 262 6.25 -1.92 8.64
CA SER A 262 7.22 -1.50 9.64
C SER A 262 8.04 -0.29 9.21
N VAL A 263 8.93 -0.45 8.23
CA VAL A 263 9.85 0.61 7.80
C VAL A 263 9.09 1.80 7.24
N ALA A 264 8.07 1.58 6.40
CA ALA A 264 7.31 2.67 5.81
C ALA A 264 6.34 3.36 6.79
N HIS A 265 6.23 2.93 8.05
CA HIS A 265 5.55 3.69 9.13
C HIS A 265 6.53 4.37 10.10
N MET A 266 7.84 4.10 9.99
CA MET A 266 8.82 4.54 10.99
C MET A 266 9.94 5.40 10.40
N TYR A 267 10.41 5.09 9.19
CA TYR A 267 11.61 5.68 8.62
C TYR A 267 11.35 6.25 7.22
N GLY A 268 11.65 7.53 7.03
CA GLY A 268 11.46 8.23 5.76
C GLY A 268 10.87 9.62 5.91
N ASN A 269 10.46 10.19 4.79
CA ASN A 269 9.91 11.55 4.71
C ASN A 269 8.38 11.56 4.69
N ARG A 270 7.76 12.70 4.97
CA ARG A 270 6.30 12.90 4.95
C ARG A 270 5.90 14.16 4.17
N PRO A 271 6.16 14.18 2.85
CA PRO A 271 5.96 15.36 2.03
C PRO A 271 4.49 15.78 1.89
N TYR A 272 3.51 14.88 2.12
CA TYR A 272 2.09 15.15 1.95
C TYR A 272 1.37 15.38 3.28
N ASP A 273 1.67 14.56 4.29
CA ASP A 273 1.08 14.72 5.62
C ASP A 273 2.02 14.31 6.75
N ARG A 274 2.49 15.30 7.52
CA ARG A 274 3.37 15.12 8.68
C ARG A 274 2.66 14.69 9.96
N HIS A 275 1.33 14.67 9.98
CA HIS A 275 0.54 14.32 11.17
C HIS A 275 0.27 12.81 11.26
N ILE A 276 0.43 12.08 10.16
CA ILE A 276 0.37 10.62 10.12
C ILE A 276 1.78 9.99 10.22
N ASN A 277 1.84 8.71 10.58
CA ASN A 277 3.09 7.94 10.66
C ASN A 277 3.64 7.43 9.31
N PRO A 278 2.83 7.00 8.32
CA PRO A 278 3.28 6.53 7.00
C PRO A 278 4.26 7.48 6.31
N ARG A 279 5.27 6.90 5.66
CA ARG A 279 6.50 7.58 5.18
C ARG A 279 6.90 7.12 3.79
N GLU A 280 7.47 8.05 3.05
CA GLU A 280 8.17 7.79 1.79
C GLU A 280 9.52 7.13 2.07
N ASN A 281 9.75 5.91 1.56
CA ASN A 281 11.00 5.18 1.80
C ASN A 281 11.53 4.47 0.54
N HIS A 282 12.71 4.88 0.06
CA HIS A 282 13.31 4.36 -1.17
C HIS A 282 13.61 2.85 -1.13
N LEU A 283 14.07 2.33 0.01
CA LEU A 283 14.34 0.89 0.14
C LEU A 283 13.05 0.09 -0.05
N VAL A 284 11.95 0.57 0.51
CA VAL A 284 10.63 -0.06 0.38
C VAL A 284 10.06 0.13 -1.04
N ILE A 285 10.29 1.28 -1.68
CA ILE A 285 9.86 1.52 -3.07
C ILE A 285 10.44 0.43 -3.99
N PHE A 286 11.74 0.15 -3.91
CA PHE A 286 12.36 -0.88 -4.74
C PHE A 286 12.04 -2.31 -4.28
N GLY A 287 12.05 -2.55 -2.96
CA GLY A 287 11.82 -3.88 -2.40
C GLY A 287 10.37 -4.38 -2.53
N ALA A 288 9.40 -3.47 -2.50
CA ALA A 288 7.97 -3.76 -2.53
C ALA A 288 7.28 -3.23 -3.79
N LEU A 289 8.00 -3.17 -4.93
CA LEU A 289 7.43 -2.91 -6.26
C LEU A 289 6.64 -1.59 -6.40
N GLY A 290 7.01 -0.57 -5.63
CA GLY A 290 6.36 0.75 -5.61
C GLY A 290 5.57 1.06 -4.34
N GLU A 291 5.36 0.12 -3.42
CA GLU A 291 4.55 0.38 -2.21
C GLU A 291 5.25 1.18 -1.11
N GLY A 292 6.48 1.65 -1.35
CA GLY A 292 7.19 2.51 -0.39
C GLY A 292 6.81 3.99 -0.46
N PHE A 293 5.92 4.40 -1.38
CA PHE A 293 5.36 5.76 -1.41
C PHE A 293 4.23 5.91 -0.37
N HIS A 294 4.51 5.54 0.88
CA HIS A 294 3.47 5.19 1.85
C HIS A 294 2.80 6.42 2.49
N ASN A 295 3.50 7.56 2.57
CA ASN A 295 2.89 8.82 3.02
C ASN A 295 1.86 9.31 2.01
N TYR A 296 2.18 9.27 0.71
CA TYR A 296 1.23 9.55 -0.37
C TYR A 296 0.04 8.60 -0.27
N HIS A 297 0.32 7.30 -0.18
CA HIS A 297 -0.70 6.27 -0.20
C HIS A 297 -1.73 6.43 0.94
N HIS A 298 -1.30 6.64 2.18
CA HIS A 298 -2.24 6.86 3.29
C HIS A 298 -2.96 8.22 3.21
N THR A 299 -2.36 9.21 2.56
CA THR A 299 -3.01 10.50 2.33
C THR A 299 -4.08 10.41 1.23
N PHE A 300 -3.84 9.59 0.19
CA PHE A 300 -4.71 9.41 -0.96
C PHE A 300 -4.93 7.93 -1.29
N PRO A 301 -5.65 7.19 -0.43
CA PRO A 301 -5.77 5.73 -0.55
C PRO A 301 -6.46 5.26 -1.84
N PHE A 302 -7.25 6.12 -2.49
CA PHE A 302 -7.96 5.78 -3.72
C PHE A 302 -7.12 5.92 -5.00
N ASP A 303 -5.90 6.46 -4.95
CA ASP A 303 -5.05 6.63 -6.13
C ASP A 303 -4.46 5.29 -6.60
N TYR A 304 -4.68 4.92 -7.86
CA TYR A 304 -4.26 3.61 -8.39
C TYR A 304 -2.75 3.43 -8.45
N SER A 305 -2.00 4.52 -8.49
CA SER A 305 -0.55 4.46 -8.55
C SER A 305 0.09 4.35 -7.18
N THR A 306 -0.64 4.66 -6.11
CA THR A 306 -0.11 4.81 -4.74
C THR A 306 1.08 5.77 -4.62
N SER A 307 1.32 6.59 -5.64
CA SER A 307 2.43 7.53 -5.75
C SER A 307 2.04 8.75 -6.60
N GLU A 308 2.65 9.90 -6.34
CA GLU A 308 2.50 11.08 -7.20
C GLU A 308 3.11 10.86 -8.60
N TYR A 309 4.20 10.09 -8.70
CA TYR A 309 5.06 10.01 -9.88
C TYR A 309 4.69 8.94 -10.91
N GLY A 310 3.51 8.32 -10.79
CA GLY A 310 3.08 7.27 -11.70
C GLY A 310 4.03 6.07 -11.67
N TRP A 311 4.35 5.55 -12.86
CA TRP A 311 5.30 4.45 -13.10
C TRP A 311 6.75 4.68 -12.65
N ARG A 312 7.15 5.93 -12.35
CA ARG A 312 8.54 6.22 -11.96
C ARG A 312 8.84 5.55 -10.62
N TRP A 313 9.75 4.57 -10.64
CA TRP A 313 10.10 3.72 -9.50
C TRP A 313 8.94 2.87 -8.95
N ASN A 314 7.84 2.75 -9.71
CA ASN A 314 6.66 2.02 -9.30
C ASN A 314 6.30 0.98 -10.36
N PHE A 315 6.89 -0.21 -10.22
CA PHE A 315 6.70 -1.30 -11.16
C PHE A 315 5.23 -1.75 -11.24
N THR A 316 4.52 -1.71 -10.10
CA THR A 316 3.10 -2.05 -10.05
C THR A 316 2.26 -1.10 -10.91
N THR A 317 2.52 0.21 -10.85
CA THR A 317 1.84 1.18 -11.71
C THR A 317 2.14 0.91 -13.19
N SER A 318 3.41 0.64 -13.56
CA SER A 318 3.76 0.27 -14.94
C SER A 318 2.98 -0.95 -15.44
N PHE A 319 2.81 -1.96 -14.59
CA PHE A 319 2.01 -3.14 -14.90
C PHE A 319 0.53 -2.77 -15.11
N ILE A 320 -0.06 -1.98 -14.21
CA ILE A 320 -1.46 -1.56 -14.33
C ILE A 320 -1.66 -0.71 -15.59
N ASP A 321 -0.75 0.21 -15.90
CA ASP A 321 -0.80 1.05 -17.12
C ASP A 321 -0.75 0.19 -18.39
N LEU A 322 0.10 -0.84 -18.42
CA LEU A 322 0.12 -1.83 -19.51
C LEU A 322 -1.21 -2.56 -19.62
N MET A 323 -1.83 -2.94 -18.49
CA MET A 323 -3.15 -3.57 -18.51
C MET A 323 -4.25 -2.59 -18.93
N CYS A 324 -4.17 -1.30 -18.57
CA CYS A 324 -5.09 -0.26 -19.05
C CYS A 324 -4.93 -0.11 -20.59
N PHE A 325 -3.69 -0.14 -21.12
CA PHE A 325 -3.39 -0.12 -22.56
C PHE A 325 -3.93 -1.34 -23.32
N LEU A 326 -3.82 -2.54 -22.74
CA LEU A 326 -4.35 -3.78 -23.32
C LEU A 326 -5.88 -3.92 -23.18
N GLY A 327 -6.57 -2.95 -22.58
CA GLY A 327 -8.01 -3.00 -22.32
C GLY A 327 -8.43 -4.01 -21.25
N LEU A 328 -7.48 -4.50 -20.44
CA LEU A 328 -7.73 -5.45 -19.36
C LEU A 328 -8.02 -4.77 -18.01
N ALA A 329 -7.59 -3.52 -17.86
CA ALA A 329 -7.92 -2.62 -16.75
C ALA A 329 -8.54 -1.31 -17.27
N HIS A 330 -9.34 -0.64 -16.45
CA HIS A 330 -9.94 0.65 -16.78
C HIS A 330 -10.34 1.42 -15.51
N ASN A 331 -10.82 2.66 -15.68
CA ASN A 331 -11.20 3.55 -14.59
C ASN A 331 -10.06 3.73 -13.54
N CYS A 332 -8.83 3.85 -14.04
CA CYS A 332 -7.59 3.96 -13.24
C CYS A 332 -7.61 5.35 -12.53
N LYS A 333 -7.98 5.42 -11.23
CA LYS A 333 -8.28 6.66 -10.48
C LYS A 333 -7.01 7.41 -10.04
N LYS A 334 -6.90 8.70 -10.38
CA LYS A 334 -5.72 9.52 -10.07
C LYS A 334 -6.10 10.80 -9.35
N VAL A 335 -5.33 11.19 -8.34
CA VAL A 335 -5.53 12.47 -7.64
C VAL A 335 -5.11 13.63 -8.54
N ALA A 336 -5.90 14.70 -8.56
CA ALA A 336 -5.57 15.92 -9.30
C ALA A 336 -4.31 16.60 -8.74
N LYS A 337 -3.48 17.18 -9.61
CA LYS A 337 -2.20 17.79 -9.21
C LYS A 337 -2.40 18.95 -8.23
N GLU A 338 -3.48 19.70 -8.42
CA GLU A 338 -3.88 20.83 -7.59
C GLU A 338 -4.21 20.36 -6.17
N THR A 339 -4.93 19.24 -6.04
CA THR A 339 -5.24 18.60 -4.75
C THR A 339 -3.96 18.13 -4.04
N ILE A 340 -3.03 17.50 -4.78
CA ILE A 340 -1.74 17.05 -4.23
C ILE A 340 -0.95 18.27 -3.72
N LEU A 341 -0.83 19.32 -4.53
CA LEU A 341 -0.09 20.53 -4.17
C LEU A 341 -0.71 21.23 -2.96
N ALA A 342 -2.03 21.38 -2.93
CA ALA A 342 -2.75 21.96 -1.80
C ALA A 342 -2.49 21.16 -0.50
N ARG A 343 -2.48 19.82 -0.58
CA ARG A 343 -2.18 18.96 0.58
C ARG A 343 -0.73 19.12 1.05
N LYS A 344 0.25 19.13 0.15
CA LYS A 344 1.67 19.37 0.47
C LYS A 344 1.87 20.70 1.20
N ILE A 345 1.21 21.76 0.75
CA ILE A 345 1.30 23.09 1.37
C ILE A 345 0.66 23.08 2.76
N ARG A 346 -0.51 22.42 2.91
CA ARG A 346 -1.28 22.42 4.15
C ARG A 346 -0.63 21.57 5.24
N THR A 347 -0.21 20.35 4.92
CA THR A 347 0.21 19.33 5.92
C THR A 347 1.57 18.71 5.66
N GLY A 348 2.25 19.03 4.56
CA GLY A 348 3.57 18.45 4.26
C GLY A 348 4.66 18.87 5.26
N ASP A 349 5.69 18.03 5.40
CA ASP A 349 6.88 18.34 6.21
C ASP A 349 7.93 19.21 5.49
N GLY A 350 7.67 19.59 4.24
CA GLY A 350 8.56 20.41 3.42
C GLY A 350 9.60 19.62 2.60
N SER A 351 9.71 18.30 2.78
CA SER A 351 10.69 17.47 2.06
C SER A 351 10.41 17.34 0.56
N HIS A 352 9.23 17.75 0.09
CA HIS A 352 8.88 17.75 -1.34
C HIS A 352 9.75 18.70 -2.17
N LYS A 353 10.46 19.66 -1.53
CA LYS A 353 11.38 20.59 -2.19
C LYS A 353 12.76 19.99 -2.46
N THR A 354 13.09 18.91 -1.77
CA THR A 354 14.42 18.26 -1.81
C THR A 354 14.35 16.85 -2.38
N GLY A 355 13.20 16.46 -2.95
CA GLY A 355 12.91 15.12 -3.47
C GLY A 355 13.40 14.89 -4.88
#